data_AF-A0A938QYF4-F1
#
_entry.id   AF-A0A938QYF4-F1
#
_cell.length_a   1.000
_cell.length_b   1.000
_cell.length_c   1.000
_cell.angle_alpha   90.00
_cell.angle_beta   90.00
_cell.angle_gamma   90.00
#
_symmetry.space_group_name_H-M   'P 1'
#
loop_
_entity.id
_entity.type
_entity.pdbx_description
1 polymer ?
#
loop_
_entity_poly.entity_id
_entity_poly.type
_entity_poly.pdbx_seq_one_letter_code
_entity_poly.pdbx_strand_id
1 'polypeptide(L)'
;MWRKWAARGFLVIMVWALVAGLGLRPLNREEQKPPPATPRQLAAEQFRRFQAFMAGLPESPPEVTLVAVGDIMLSRFVGRKIKRLNDYHHPFHRVRDILKAADLVFGNLECPITPGREIVSKEMVFRADPEVVEALKAANFSVLSLANNHTLNFGHKGLADTCRYLEQAGIHFVGAGRNEEEANRTVFLEKNGITLAFLAYNAIDTTPPALAARGAKPGTSLLDLGKMAAAVQAARARADIVVVSVHHGAEYSLEPARCQREFCRAAIDAGAHLVIGHHPHVMQPLEVYGRGLILYSLGNFVFDQPFPHTRDSVMVRVHLRKTGVAKAEFIPYVIEGFTQPAPLNPGHPAAAATLRKLKAPLATKLLIGWNEKAQTFEQQTEKILYLSGETPPGRVRRTRNLHLEGLGQGAFTLADGRLRLEQGGRLLWESPPEWWVQDFSLGDLNGDGRPQVALSLWRMRGREGPPPLLPVSLDFSINNYLKVFRLRQQSLESVWQSPALARPLEEWLLADLTGDGRADLVALERDSGPGAAAGARALQIWHWQEEGFVPRWRGPSGGLRHLRVESRGEGRWVGVETPPPAPAAAGAPGPPCQQGTANVMM
;
A
#
# COMPACT_ATOMS: atom_id res chain seq x y z
N MET A 1 -87.74 48.44 -34.39
CA MET A 1 -88.53 49.47 -33.68
C MET A 1 -87.54 50.36 -32.94
N TRP A 2 -87.18 51.50 -33.54
CA TRP A 2 -87.56 52.85 -33.07
C TRP A 2 -86.84 53.25 -31.77
N ARG A 3 -85.80 54.08 -31.91
CA ARG A 3 -85.80 55.54 -31.56
C ARG A 3 -85.31 55.74 -30.11
N LYS A 4 -84.49 56.71 -29.71
CA LYS A 4 -84.08 58.06 -30.14
C LYS A 4 -82.76 58.37 -29.40
N TRP A 5 -81.72 58.94 -30.02
CA TRP A 5 -81.52 60.36 -30.34
C TRP A 5 -81.34 61.31 -29.14
N ALA A 6 -80.20 62.01 -29.20
CA ALA A 6 -79.93 63.39 -28.77
C ALA A 6 -79.59 63.59 -27.28
N ALA A 7 -78.61 64.41 -26.88
CA ALA A 7 -77.88 65.46 -27.57
C ALA A 7 -76.60 65.83 -26.80
N ARG A 8 -75.61 66.37 -27.53
CA ARG A 8 -74.85 67.63 -27.30
C ARG A 8 -74.54 67.99 -25.82
N GLY A 9 -73.33 68.28 -25.40
CA GLY A 9 -72.21 68.95 -26.05
C GLY A 9 -71.51 69.83 -25.00
N PHE A 10 -70.30 70.30 -25.32
CA PHE A 10 -69.45 71.24 -24.57
C PHE A 10 -68.57 70.69 -23.43
N LEU A 11 -67.42 70.14 -23.85
CA LEU A 11 -66.09 70.77 -23.75
C LEU A 11 -65.83 71.71 -22.54
N VAL A 12 -64.70 71.44 -21.87
CA VAL A 12 -63.66 72.39 -21.41
C VAL A 12 -63.32 72.30 -19.89
N ILE A 13 -62.17 71.67 -19.65
CA ILE A 13 -61.08 72.07 -18.72
C ILE A 13 -61.00 71.48 -17.31
N MET A 14 -59.92 70.69 -17.20
CA MET A 14 -58.98 70.52 -16.10
C MET A 14 -59.30 69.59 -14.93
N VAL A 15 -58.74 68.37 -15.10
CA VAL A 15 -57.77 67.72 -14.20
C VAL A 15 -57.93 67.96 -12.71
N TRP A 16 -58.32 66.93 -11.97
CA TRP A 16 -57.45 66.14 -11.09
C TRP A 16 -58.31 65.31 -10.14
N ALA A 17 -57.77 64.14 -9.78
CA ALA A 17 -58.03 63.39 -8.57
C ALA A 17 -59.26 62.45 -8.52
N LEU A 18 -58.90 61.18 -8.31
CA LEU A 18 -59.70 60.10 -7.72
C LEU A 18 -60.88 59.56 -8.52
N VAL A 19 -60.64 58.45 -9.22
CA VAL A 19 -61.05 57.07 -8.85
C VAL A 19 -60.24 56.18 -9.81
N ALA A 20 -59.10 55.57 -9.50
CA ALA A 20 -58.72 54.83 -8.30
C ALA A 20 -59.82 53.85 -7.86
N GLY A 21 -60.25 52.96 -8.76
CA GLY A 21 -61.25 51.96 -8.42
C GLY A 21 -61.72 51.14 -9.61
N LEU A 22 -60.79 50.43 -10.26
CA LEU A 22 -60.98 49.20 -11.05
C LEU A 22 -59.72 49.01 -11.91
N GLY A 23 -58.59 48.79 -11.25
CA GLY A 23 -57.34 48.41 -11.89
C GLY A 23 -57.39 46.94 -12.33
N LEU A 24 -58.13 46.65 -13.41
CA LEU A 24 -57.87 45.46 -14.22
C LEU A 24 -56.45 45.61 -14.78
N ARG A 25 -55.47 45.04 -14.08
CA ARG A 25 -54.12 44.89 -14.63
C ARG A 25 -54.20 43.92 -15.81
N PRO A 26 -53.70 44.28 -17.00
CA PRO A 26 -53.59 43.31 -18.08
C PRO A 26 -52.65 42.18 -17.62
N LEU A 27 -53.13 40.94 -17.68
CA LEU A 27 -52.34 39.72 -17.54
C LEU A 27 -51.46 39.53 -18.78
N ASN A 28 -50.56 40.48 -19.04
CA ASN A 28 -49.40 40.28 -19.89
C ASN A 28 -48.17 40.26 -18.98
N ARG A 29 -48.04 39.20 -18.18
CA ARG A 29 -46.71 38.71 -17.81
C ARG A 29 -46.23 37.92 -19.02
N GLU A 30 -45.63 38.60 -19.98
CA GLU A 30 -44.56 37.92 -20.72
C GLU A 30 -43.62 37.39 -19.64
N GLU A 31 -43.52 36.06 -19.51
CA GLU A 31 -42.40 35.45 -18.81
C GLU A 31 -41.15 35.95 -19.52
N GLN A 32 -40.56 37.03 -19.02
CA GLN A 32 -39.25 37.47 -19.44
C GLN A 32 -38.32 36.30 -19.20
N LYS A 33 -37.94 35.62 -20.28
CA LYS A 33 -36.90 34.60 -20.25
C LYS A 33 -35.71 35.24 -19.54
N PRO A 34 -35.17 34.61 -18.48
CA PRO A 34 -34.04 35.18 -17.77
C PRO A 34 -32.92 35.46 -18.79
N PRO A 35 -32.18 36.57 -18.61
CA PRO A 35 -31.11 36.92 -19.54
C PRO A 35 -30.14 35.74 -19.69
N PRO A 36 -29.59 35.51 -20.90
CA PRO A 36 -28.66 34.42 -21.12
C PRO A 36 -27.48 34.53 -20.14
N ALA A 37 -27.07 33.38 -19.60
CA ALA A 37 -26.01 33.32 -18.62
C ALA A 37 -24.72 33.97 -19.16
N THR A 38 -24.09 34.81 -18.34
CA THR A 38 -22.80 35.41 -18.67
C THR A 38 -21.72 34.32 -18.80
N PRO A 39 -20.62 34.58 -19.53
CA PRO A 39 -19.49 33.64 -19.60
C PRO A 39 -18.97 33.20 -18.23
N ARG A 40 -18.99 34.09 -17.22
CA ARG A 40 -18.60 33.77 -15.84
C ARG A 40 -19.59 32.81 -15.16
N GLN A 41 -20.89 32.96 -15.40
CA GLN A 41 -21.91 32.07 -14.87
C GLN A 41 -21.87 30.69 -15.53
N LEU A 42 -21.64 30.64 -16.84
CA LEU A 42 -21.44 29.39 -17.58
C LEU A 42 -20.19 28.65 -17.08
N ALA A 43 -19.08 29.36 -16.90
CA ALA A 43 -17.85 28.83 -16.32
C ALA A 43 -18.05 28.26 -14.91
N ALA A 44 -18.77 28.97 -14.04
CA ALA A 44 -19.08 28.49 -12.70
C ALA A 44 -19.96 27.23 -12.71
N GLU A 45 -20.94 27.15 -13.63
CA GLU A 45 -21.81 25.99 -13.78
C GLU A 45 -21.03 24.76 -14.30
N GLN A 46 -20.14 24.95 -15.26
CA GLN A 46 -19.25 23.89 -15.74
C GLN A 46 -18.37 23.34 -14.62
N PHE A 47 -17.78 24.23 -13.80
CA PHE A 47 -16.96 23.81 -12.68
C PHE A 47 -17.77 23.06 -11.61
N ARG A 48 -19.00 23.48 -11.32
CA ARG A 48 -19.91 22.74 -10.41
C ARG A 48 -20.20 21.32 -10.91
N ARG A 49 -20.43 21.13 -12.21
CA ARG A 49 -20.63 19.79 -12.80
C ARG A 49 -19.38 18.93 -12.68
N PHE A 50 -18.21 19.53 -12.87
CA PHE A 50 -16.94 18.85 -12.63
C PHE A 50 -16.78 18.44 -11.16
N GLN A 51 -17.08 19.33 -10.20
CA GLN A 51 -17.04 19.00 -8.77
C GLN A 51 -17.98 17.83 -8.44
N ALA A 52 -19.20 17.83 -8.96
CA ALA A 52 -20.16 16.74 -8.77
C ALA A 52 -19.65 15.41 -9.38
N PHE A 53 -19.07 15.44 -10.57
CA PHE A 53 -18.44 14.27 -11.19
C PHE A 53 -17.30 13.72 -10.31
N MET A 54 -16.40 14.59 -9.84
CA MET A 54 -15.26 14.19 -9.01
C MET A 54 -15.69 13.65 -7.64
N ALA A 55 -16.74 14.22 -7.04
CA ALA A 55 -17.32 13.75 -5.78
C ALA A 55 -17.92 12.33 -5.91
N GLY A 56 -18.42 11.98 -7.10
CA GLY A 56 -18.95 10.64 -7.41
C GLY A 56 -17.90 9.56 -7.63
N LEU A 57 -16.60 9.88 -7.66
CA LEU A 57 -15.54 8.89 -7.86
C LEU A 57 -15.31 8.02 -6.61
N PRO A 58 -15.03 6.72 -6.78
CA PRO A 58 -14.72 5.82 -5.67
C PRO A 58 -13.41 6.23 -4.98
N GLU A 59 -13.36 6.08 -3.66
CA GLU A 59 -12.12 6.21 -2.90
C GLU A 59 -11.19 5.01 -3.14
N SER A 60 -9.89 5.19 -2.88
CA SER A 60 -8.96 4.05 -2.79
C SER A 60 -9.30 3.18 -1.58
N PRO A 61 -9.37 1.85 -1.72
CA PRO A 61 -9.66 0.99 -0.58
C PRO A 61 -8.52 1.09 0.44
N PRO A 62 -8.82 1.05 1.75
CA PRO A 62 -7.79 0.91 2.77
C PRO A 62 -6.93 -0.34 2.52
N GLU A 63 -5.64 -0.23 2.84
CA GLU A 63 -4.66 -1.29 2.65
C GLU A 63 -3.68 -1.31 3.84
N VAL A 64 -3.18 -2.50 4.18
CA VAL A 64 -2.14 -2.73 5.19
C VAL A 64 -1.02 -3.52 4.56
N THR A 65 0.22 -3.11 4.81
CA THR A 65 1.43 -3.82 4.35
C THR A 65 2.02 -4.69 5.47
N LEU A 66 2.12 -5.99 5.22
CA LEU A 66 2.78 -6.96 6.11
C LEU A 66 4.07 -7.44 5.45
N VAL A 67 5.23 -7.23 6.07
CA VAL A 67 6.47 -7.90 5.66
C VAL A 67 6.64 -9.17 6.48
N ALA A 68 6.69 -10.33 5.80
CA ALA A 68 6.99 -11.60 6.42
C ALA A 68 8.42 -12.05 6.06
N VAL A 69 9.15 -12.53 7.07
CA VAL A 69 10.53 -13.02 6.94
C VAL A 69 10.65 -14.49 7.35
N GLY A 70 11.76 -15.11 6.97
CA GLY A 70 12.14 -16.47 7.32
C GLY A 70 12.52 -16.68 8.79
N ASP A 71 13.21 -17.79 9.06
CA ASP A 71 13.63 -18.19 10.41
C ASP A 71 14.70 -17.25 11.00
N ILE A 72 14.52 -16.90 12.29
CA ILE A 72 15.37 -15.97 13.04
C ILE A 72 16.02 -16.71 14.21
N MET A 73 17.33 -16.93 14.13
CA MET A 73 18.15 -17.55 15.16
C MET A 73 19.28 -16.59 15.55
N LEU A 74 19.11 -15.89 16.68
CA LEU A 74 20.04 -14.87 17.19
C LEU A 74 21.07 -15.45 18.19
N SER A 75 21.32 -16.76 18.09
CA SER A 75 22.24 -17.50 18.97
C SER A 75 23.56 -17.82 18.27
N ARG A 76 24.39 -18.66 18.90
CA ARG A 76 25.59 -19.26 18.31
C ARG A 76 26.51 -18.20 17.67
N PHE A 77 26.88 -18.35 16.41
CA PHE A 77 27.79 -17.42 15.74
C PHE A 77 27.18 -16.02 15.61
N VAL A 78 25.87 -15.92 15.38
CA VAL A 78 25.16 -14.64 15.33
C VAL A 78 25.29 -13.90 16.68
N GLY A 79 24.96 -14.59 17.78
CA GLY A 79 25.09 -14.04 19.13
C GLY A 79 26.52 -13.63 19.48
N ARG A 80 27.53 -14.45 19.13
CA ARG A 80 28.95 -14.10 19.32
C ARG A 80 29.36 -12.88 18.49
N LYS A 81 28.87 -12.76 17.26
CA LYS A 81 29.17 -11.62 16.39
C LYS A 81 28.57 -10.34 16.95
N ILE A 82 27.32 -10.38 17.41
CA ILE A 82 26.64 -9.28 18.11
C ILE A 82 27.49 -8.80 19.30
N LYS A 83 27.87 -9.73 20.20
CA LYS A 83 28.69 -9.39 21.38
C LYS A 83 30.04 -8.80 21.02
N ARG A 84 30.73 -9.41 20.05
CA ARG A 84 32.05 -8.95 19.61
C ARG A 84 32.00 -7.55 19.01
N LEU A 85 30.94 -7.22 18.29
CA LEU A 85 30.72 -5.89 17.73
C LEU A 85 30.16 -4.89 18.75
N ASN A 86 29.66 -5.38 19.88
CA ASN A 86 28.85 -4.60 20.83
C ASN A 86 27.67 -3.90 20.13
N ASP A 87 27.00 -4.61 19.23
CA ASP A 87 25.93 -4.07 18.40
C ASP A 87 24.81 -5.10 18.21
N TYR A 88 23.74 -4.94 18.99
CA TYR A 88 22.55 -5.80 18.93
C TYR A 88 21.72 -5.58 17.66
N HIS A 89 21.86 -4.43 16.99
CA HIS A 89 21.16 -4.13 15.73
C HIS A 89 21.86 -4.74 14.52
N HIS A 90 23.09 -5.25 14.68
CA HIS A 90 23.91 -5.84 13.62
C HIS A 90 23.10 -6.73 12.65
N PRO A 91 22.31 -7.72 13.10
CA PRO A 91 21.60 -8.61 12.18
C PRO A 91 20.62 -7.92 11.23
N PHE A 92 20.12 -6.72 11.56
CA PHE A 92 19.03 -6.08 10.83
C PHE A 92 19.44 -4.83 10.04
N HIS A 93 20.69 -4.34 10.16
CA HIS A 93 21.11 -3.07 9.54
C HIS A 93 20.77 -2.96 8.06
N ARG A 94 21.04 -4.01 7.28
CA ARG A 94 20.87 -4.01 5.81
C ARG A 94 19.42 -4.05 5.33
N VAL A 95 18.49 -4.36 6.23
CA VAL A 95 17.06 -4.57 5.93
C VAL A 95 16.16 -3.66 6.74
N ARG A 96 16.73 -2.88 7.68
CA ARG A 96 16.01 -2.01 8.61
C ARG A 96 14.97 -1.14 7.90
N ASP A 97 15.35 -0.50 6.79
CA ASP A 97 14.48 0.46 6.12
C ASP A 97 13.34 -0.26 5.38
N ILE A 98 13.58 -1.48 4.87
CA ILE A 98 12.56 -2.33 4.26
C ILE A 98 11.51 -2.74 5.29
N LEU A 99 11.96 -3.10 6.51
CA LEU A 99 11.09 -3.53 7.60
C LEU A 99 10.32 -2.35 8.24
N LYS A 100 10.98 -1.21 8.45
CA LYS A 100 10.35 0.00 9.00
C LYS A 100 9.32 0.63 8.07
N ALA A 101 9.46 0.45 6.75
CA ALA A 101 8.50 0.94 5.77
C ALA A 101 7.21 0.12 5.70
N ALA A 102 7.11 -1.00 6.42
CA ALA A 102 5.91 -1.82 6.50
C ALA A 102 5.03 -1.41 7.68
N ASP A 103 3.71 -1.56 7.54
CA ASP A 103 2.78 -1.33 8.65
C ASP A 103 2.97 -2.36 9.77
N LEU A 104 3.26 -3.61 9.38
CA LEU A 104 3.49 -4.75 10.28
C LEU A 104 4.66 -5.60 9.76
N VAL A 105 5.43 -6.19 10.67
CA VAL A 105 6.46 -7.18 10.35
C VAL A 105 6.25 -8.47 11.15
N PHE A 106 6.34 -9.60 10.45
CA PHE A 106 6.16 -10.95 10.98
C PHE A 106 7.40 -11.82 10.73
N GLY A 107 7.78 -12.66 11.71
CA GLY A 107 8.84 -13.66 11.55
C GLY A 107 8.71 -14.83 12.52
N ASN A 108 9.50 -15.90 12.31
CA ASN A 108 9.62 -17.01 13.26
C ASN A 108 10.86 -16.81 14.12
N LEU A 109 10.68 -16.62 15.43
CA LEU A 109 11.79 -16.52 16.38
C LEU A 109 12.16 -17.91 16.89
N GLU A 110 13.17 -18.50 16.28
CA GLU A 110 13.61 -19.87 16.50
C GLU A 110 14.72 -19.96 17.56
N CYS A 111 14.64 -19.11 18.58
CA CYS A 111 15.49 -19.22 19.76
C CYS A 111 14.82 -18.54 20.96
N PRO A 112 14.87 -19.14 22.16
CA PRO A 112 14.43 -18.49 23.37
C PRO A 112 15.35 -17.30 23.71
N ILE A 113 14.75 -16.24 24.22
CA ILE A 113 15.43 -15.06 24.75
C ILE A 113 15.46 -15.19 26.27
N THR A 114 16.64 -15.50 26.81
CA THR A 114 16.84 -15.66 28.26
C THR A 114 18.31 -15.40 28.60
N PRO A 115 18.62 -14.82 29.77
CA PRO A 115 19.98 -14.82 30.28
C PRO A 115 20.53 -16.24 30.37
N GLY A 116 21.82 -16.41 30.13
CA GLY A 116 22.46 -17.71 30.26
C GLY A 116 23.85 -17.74 29.62
N ARG A 117 24.43 -18.94 29.62
CA ARG A 117 25.74 -19.17 29.00
C ARG A 117 25.73 -18.89 27.50
N GLU A 118 26.90 -18.62 26.97
CA GLU A 118 27.11 -18.65 25.53
C GLU A 118 26.90 -20.07 24.96
N ILE A 119 26.35 -20.12 23.77
CA ILE A 119 26.14 -21.35 23.00
C ILE A 119 27.21 -21.44 21.91
N VAL A 120 27.94 -22.56 21.86
CA VAL A 120 28.93 -22.78 20.81
C VAL A 120 28.24 -23.27 19.53
N SER A 121 28.81 -22.97 18.35
CA SER A 121 28.09 -23.17 17.07
C SER A 121 27.69 -24.60 16.72
N LYS A 122 28.35 -25.60 17.32
CA LYS A 122 28.06 -27.02 17.10
C LYS A 122 26.84 -27.54 17.88
N GLU A 123 26.31 -26.76 18.83
CA GLU A 123 25.13 -27.17 19.61
C GLU A 123 23.84 -26.93 18.84
N MET A 124 22.87 -27.84 18.98
CA MET A 124 21.50 -27.70 18.48
C MET A 124 20.54 -27.17 19.55
N VAL A 125 21.09 -26.42 20.50
CA VAL A 125 20.36 -25.76 21.58
C VAL A 125 20.59 -24.26 21.42
N PHE A 126 19.54 -23.47 21.21
CA PHE A 126 19.65 -22.05 20.89
C PHE A 126 19.23 -21.18 22.07
N ARG A 127 19.84 -20.00 22.14
CA ARG A 127 19.58 -18.94 23.13
C ARG A 127 20.07 -17.59 22.63
N ALA A 128 19.22 -16.58 22.69
CA ALA A 128 19.62 -15.20 22.47
C ALA A 128 19.68 -14.42 23.80
N ASP A 129 20.55 -13.42 23.87
CA ASP A 129 20.62 -12.50 25.01
C ASP A 129 19.40 -11.56 25.04
N PRO A 130 18.90 -11.17 26.23
CA PRO A 130 17.73 -10.29 26.36
C PRO A 130 17.77 -9.02 25.52
N GLU A 131 18.93 -8.41 25.37
CA GLU A 131 19.13 -7.13 24.69
C GLU A 131 18.80 -7.17 23.19
N VAL A 132 18.73 -8.36 22.57
CA VAL A 132 18.31 -8.50 21.15
C VAL A 132 16.87 -8.05 20.92
N VAL A 133 16.06 -7.99 21.98
CA VAL A 133 14.65 -7.59 21.92
C VAL A 133 14.50 -6.15 21.46
N GLU A 134 15.40 -5.26 21.89
CA GLU A 134 15.41 -3.87 21.43
C GLU A 134 15.74 -3.78 19.93
N ALA A 135 16.58 -4.68 19.43
CA ALA A 135 16.86 -4.76 18.00
C ALA A 135 15.66 -5.27 17.20
N LEU A 136 14.91 -6.26 17.70
CA LEU A 136 13.67 -6.73 17.09
C LEU A 136 12.62 -5.60 17.03
N LYS A 137 12.45 -4.85 18.13
CA LYS A 137 11.54 -3.70 18.20
C LYS A 137 11.96 -2.60 17.22
N ALA A 138 13.24 -2.23 17.20
CA ALA A 138 13.76 -1.21 16.29
C ALA A 138 13.67 -1.63 14.81
N ALA A 139 13.64 -2.93 14.54
CA ALA A 139 13.39 -3.53 13.22
C ALA A 139 11.89 -3.67 12.90
N ASN A 140 11.00 -3.09 13.70
CA ASN A 140 9.54 -3.04 13.48
C ASN A 140 8.81 -4.39 13.56
N PHE A 141 9.43 -5.43 14.17
CA PHE A 141 8.74 -6.70 14.42
C PHE A 141 7.50 -6.49 15.28
N SER A 142 6.33 -6.75 14.70
CA SER A 142 5.04 -6.52 15.35
C SER A 142 4.48 -7.81 15.93
N VAL A 143 4.69 -8.93 15.24
CA VAL A 143 4.26 -10.27 15.66
C VAL A 143 5.37 -11.28 15.39
N LEU A 144 5.72 -12.11 16.37
CA LEU A 144 6.66 -13.21 16.21
C LEU A 144 5.97 -14.56 16.47
N SER A 145 6.19 -15.53 15.58
CA SER A 145 5.88 -16.92 15.90
C SER A 145 6.91 -17.47 16.87
N LEU A 146 6.41 -18.11 17.94
CA LEU A 146 7.17 -18.96 18.85
C LEU A 146 6.79 -20.44 18.64
N ALA A 147 6.01 -20.76 17.61
CA ALA A 147 5.60 -22.12 17.31
C ALA A 147 6.73 -22.85 16.57
N ASN A 148 7.77 -23.28 17.28
CA ASN A 148 8.89 -24.02 16.69
C ASN A 148 9.53 -25.00 17.69
N ASN A 149 10.32 -25.93 17.17
CA ASN A 149 11.00 -26.99 17.93
C ASN A 149 12.05 -26.44 18.92
N HIS A 150 12.57 -25.24 18.70
CA HIS A 150 13.60 -24.64 19.54
C HIS A 150 13.07 -23.78 20.70
N THR A 151 11.78 -23.46 20.71
CA THR A 151 11.13 -22.61 21.74
C THR A 151 11.38 -23.07 23.19
N LEU A 152 11.53 -24.37 23.42
CA LEU A 152 11.78 -24.95 24.75
C LEU A 152 13.23 -25.38 25.00
N ASN A 153 14.20 -24.92 24.21
CA ASN A 153 15.63 -25.23 24.40
C ASN A 153 16.18 -24.84 25.79
N PHE A 154 15.56 -23.87 26.47
CA PHE A 154 15.87 -23.47 27.86
C PHE A 154 14.70 -23.73 28.82
N GLY A 155 13.88 -24.74 28.47
CA GLY A 155 12.72 -25.17 29.24
C GLY A 155 11.67 -24.08 29.42
N HIS A 156 10.77 -24.30 30.38
CA HIS A 156 9.66 -23.38 30.66
C HIS A 156 10.13 -21.99 31.09
N LYS A 157 11.29 -21.88 31.76
CA LYS A 157 11.88 -20.58 32.11
C LYS A 157 12.27 -19.80 30.86
N GLY A 158 12.95 -20.43 29.91
CA GLY A 158 13.33 -19.77 28.66
C GLY A 158 12.13 -19.25 27.86
N LEU A 159 11.06 -20.06 27.78
CA LEU A 159 9.80 -19.63 27.15
C LEU A 159 9.16 -18.46 27.92
N ALA A 160 9.03 -18.56 29.25
CA ALA A 160 8.43 -17.51 30.06
C ALA A 160 9.21 -16.18 29.97
N ASP A 161 10.54 -16.23 29.98
CA ASP A 161 11.38 -15.06 29.78
C ASP A 161 11.20 -14.47 28.38
N THR A 162 11.14 -15.31 27.35
CA THR A 162 10.90 -14.88 25.96
C THR A 162 9.58 -14.11 25.86
N CYS A 163 8.49 -14.69 26.35
CA CYS A 163 7.18 -14.03 26.38
C CYS A 163 7.25 -12.68 27.10
N ARG A 164 7.86 -12.64 28.28
CA ARG A 164 7.99 -11.41 29.08
C ARG A 164 8.77 -10.32 28.35
N TYR A 165 9.90 -10.66 27.73
CA TYR A 165 10.70 -9.65 27.02
C TYR A 165 9.99 -9.12 25.78
N LEU A 166 9.30 -9.98 25.01
CA LEU A 166 8.51 -9.53 23.86
C LEU A 166 7.36 -8.61 24.30
N GLU A 167 6.65 -8.95 25.38
CA GLU A 167 5.60 -8.10 25.97
C GLU A 167 6.12 -6.73 26.39
N GLN A 168 7.26 -6.69 27.09
CA GLN A 168 7.90 -5.44 27.53
C GLN A 168 8.29 -4.55 26.35
N ALA A 169 8.65 -5.15 25.21
CA ALA A 169 8.97 -4.42 23.99
C ALA A 169 7.73 -4.00 23.17
N GLY A 170 6.54 -4.50 23.51
CA GLY A 170 5.32 -4.30 22.73
C GLY A 170 5.26 -5.15 21.46
N ILE A 171 6.01 -6.27 21.41
CA ILE A 171 5.99 -7.23 20.31
C ILE A 171 5.02 -8.34 20.68
N HIS A 172 4.01 -8.57 19.84
CA HIS A 172 3.08 -9.67 20.05
C HIS A 172 3.72 -11.01 19.68
N PHE A 173 3.25 -12.10 20.29
CA PHE A 173 3.70 -13.44 19.95
C PHE A 173 2.53 -14.41 19.82
N VAL A 174 2.74 -15.48 19.05
CA VAL A 174 1.74 -16.54 18.79
C VAL A 174 2.40 -17.93 18.77
N GLY A 175 1.60 -18.97 19.05
CA GLY A 175 2.00 -20.37 18.85
C GLY A 175 2.90 -20.99 19.92
N ALA A 176 3.14 -20.28 21.02
CA ALA A 176 3.63 -20.84 22.28
C ALA A 176 3.19 -19.95 23.44
N GLY A 177 3.18 -20.50 24.64
CA GLY A 177 2.70 -19.76 25.80
C GLY A 177 3.04 -20.42 27.13
N ARG A 178 2.75 -19.67 28.20
CA ARG A 178 2.88 -20.08 29.60
C ARG A 178 1.84 -21.13 30.00
N ASN A 179 0.84 -21.37 29.15
CA ASN A 179 -0.18 -22.41 29.28
C ASN A 179 -0.81 -22.71 27.89
N GLU A 180 -1.73 -23.68 27.83
CA GLU A 180 -2.39 -24.09 26.59
C GLU A 180 -3.27 -22.99 25.97
N GLU A 181 -3.98 -22.21 26.79
CA GLU A 181 -4.83 -21.12 26.29
C GLU A 181 -3.99 -20.06 25.57
N GLU A 182 -2.89 -19.63 26.19
CA GLU A 182 -1.98 -18.66 25.60
C GLU A 182 -1.28 -19.20 24.36
N ALA A 183 -0.81 -20.46 24.38
CA ALA A 183 -0.17 -21.06 23.23
C ALA A 183 -1.09 -21.11 22.00
N ASN A 184 -2.40 -21.32 22.21
CA ASN A 184 -3.42 -21.37 21.15
C ASN A 184 -4.14 -20.02 20.92
N ARG A 185 -3.72 -18.94 21.60
CA ARG A 185 -4.41 -17.65 21.53
C ARG A 185 -4.22 -17.01 20.15
N THR A 186 -5.33 -16.53 19.58
CA THR A 186 -5.30 -15.63 18.42
C THR A 186 -4.91 -14.23 18.85
N VAL A 187 -3.94 -13.63 18.17
CA VAL A 187 -3.61 -12.21 18.32
C VAL A 187 -4.36 -11.42 17.26
N PHE A 188 -5.05 -10.35 17.67
CA PHE A 188 -5.75 -9.43 16.77
C PHE A 188 -5.05 -8.08 16.76
N LEU A 189 -4.81 -7.52 15.57
CA LEU A 189 -4.26 -6.18 15.38
C LEU A 189 -5.13 -5.41 14.39
N GLU A 190 -5.41 -4.15 14.68
CA GLU A 190 -6.10 -3.25 13.75
C GLU A 190 -5.13 -2.22 13.19
N LYS A 191 -5.12 -2.07 11.87
CA LYS A 191 -4.35 -1.04 11.17
C LYS A 191 -5.12 -0.54 9.96
N ASN A 192 -5.16 0.78 9.76
CA ASN A 192 -5.87 1.41 8.64
C ASN A 192 -7.33 0.95 8.50
N GLY A 193 -8.01 0.69 9.63
CA GLY A 193 -9.39 0.18 9.68
C GLY A 193 -9.58 -1.27 9.23
N ILE A 194 -8.49 -2.04 9.09
CA ILE A 194 -8.47 -3.47 8.77
C ILE A 194 -8.02 -4.25 10.01
N THR A 195 -8.81 -5.23 10.42
CA THR A 195 -8.48 -6.14 11.53
C THR A 195 -7.80 -7.40 11.00
N LEU A 196 -6.60 -7.71 11.51
CA LEU A 196 -5.81 -8.89 11.19
C LEU A 196 -5.76 -9.84 12.40
N ALA A 197 -5.96 -11.13 12.16
CA ALA A 197 -5.78 -12.19 13.15
C ALA A 197 -4.55 -13.04 12.83
N PHE A 198 -3.75 -13.36 13.84
CA PHE A 198 -2.56 -14.19 13.74
C PHE A 198 -2.70 -15.45 14.59
N LEU A 199 -2.38 -16.60 13.98
CA LEU A 199 -2.34 -17.92 14.59
C LEU A 199 -1.03 -18.59 14.19
N ALA A 200 -0.43 -19.42 15.04
CA ALA A 200 0.77 -20.17 14.69
C ALA A 200 0.77 -21.57 15.29
N TYR A 201 1.30 -22.53 14.53
CA TYR A 201 1.32 -23.94 14.89
C TYR A 201 2.68 -24.57 14.59
N ASN A 202 3.05 -25.53 15.42
CA ASN A 202 4.28 -26.29 15.28
C ASN A 202 3.94 -27.74 14.95
N ALA A 203 4.51 -28.28 13.89
CA ALA A 203 4.11 -29.60 13.41
C ALA A 203 4.67 -30.74 14.28
N ILE A 204 3.94 -31.86 14.30
CA ILE A 204 4.27 -33.01 15.15
C ILE A 204 5.48 -33.81 14.62
N ASP A 205 5.80 -33.65 13.34
CA ASP A 205 6.96 -34.26 12.69
C ASP A 205 8.26 -33.51 13.00
N THR A 206 8.17 -32.22 13.36
CA THR A 206 9.32 -31.40 13.78
C THR A 206 9.49 -31.37 15.30
N THR A 207 8.39 -31.53 16.05
CA THR A 207 8.38 -31.32 17.50
C THR A 207 7.70 -32.45 18.26
N PRO A 208 8.38 -33.07 19.24
CA PRO A 208 7.80 -34.17 20.01
C PRO A 208 6.62 -33.69 20.87
N PRO A 209 5.56 -34.51 21.03
CA PRO A 209 4.35 -34.18 21.81
C PRO A 209 4.60 -33.73 23.26
N ALA A 210 5.74 -34.10 23.84
CA ALA A 210 6.15 -33.71 25.18
C ALA A 210 6.38 -32.20 25.33
N LEU A 211 6.62 -31.48 24.23
CA LEU A 211 6.87 -30.03 24.20
C LEU A 211 5.58 -29.20 24.00
N ALA A 212 4.43 -29.86 23.82
CA ALA A 212 3.14 -29.22 23.69
C ALA A 212 2.71 -28.51 24.98
N ALA A 213 2.09 -27.34 24.84
CA ALA A 213 1.32 -26.73 25.91
C ALA A 213 0.07 -27.58 26.21
N ARG A 214 -0.21 -27.83 27.49
CA ARG A 214 -1.36 -28.64 27.94
C ARG A 214 -1.87 -28.15 29.29
N GLY A 215 -3.14 -27.72 29.37
CA GLY A 215 -3.67 -27.09 30.58
C GLY A 215 -2.76 -25.96 31.06
N ALA A 216 -2.30 -26.05 32.31
CA ALA A 216 -1.37 -25.08 32.91
C ALA A 216 0.11 -25.27 32.50
N LYS A 217 0.46 -26.33 31.74
CA LYS A 217 1.84 -26.59 31.32
C LYS A 217 2.24 -25.64 30.17
N PRO A 218 3.35 -24.88 30.30
CA PRO A 218 3.91 -24.09 29.21
C PRO A 218 4.36 -24.96 28.03
N GLY A 219 4.30 -24.40 26.83
CA GLY A 219 4.84 -25.07 25.65
C GLY A 219 4.37 -24.45 24.34
N THR A 220 4.59 -25.16 23.25
CA THR A 220 4.20 -24.75 21.91
C THR A 220 2.81 -25.28 21.53
N SER A 221 2.11 -24.56 20.66
CA SER A 221 0.87 -25.01 20.04
C SER A 221 1.19 -26.04 18.96
N LEU A 222 0.87 -27.31 19.24
CA LEU A 222 1.04 -28.35 18.23
C LEU A 222 -0.10 -28.34 17.22
N LEU A 223 0.26 -28.62 15.97
CA LEU A 223 -0.65 -28.75 14.86
C LEU A 223 -1.68 -29.86 15.14
N ASP A 224 -2.95 -29.47 15.13
CA ASP A 224 -4.12 -30.34 15.06
C ASP A 224 -5.06 -29.71 14.02
N LEU A 225 -5.40 -30.45 12.96
CA LEU A 225 -6.19 -29.91 11.84
C LEU A 225 -7.58 -29.44 12.26
N GLY A 226 -8.24 -30.18 13.16
CA GLY A 226 -9.60 -29.85 13.60
C GLY A 226 -9.60 -28.62 14.50
N LYS A 227 -8.68 -28.56 15.48
CA LYS A 227 -8.52 -27.39 16.34
C LYS A 227 -8.11 -26.15 15.55
N MET A 228 -7.17 -26.32 14.61
CA MET A 228 -6.72 -25.23 13.74
C MET A 228 -7.87 -24.69 12.90
N ALA A 229 -8.64 -25.57 12.22
CA ALA A 229 -9.76 -25.13 11.40
C ALA A 229 -10.81 -24.37 12.22
N ALA A 230 -11.17 -24.87 13.40
CA ALA A 230 -12.10 -24.19 14.31
C ALA A 230 -11.57 -22.82 14.77
N ALA A 231 -10.28 -22.72 15.11
CA ALA A 231 -9.66 -21.46 15.52
C ALA A 231 -9.60 -20.45 14.36
N VAL A 232 -9.29 -20.89 13.13
CA VAL A 232 -9.30 -20.04 11.93
C VAL A 232 -10.71 -19.53 11.64
N GLN A 233 -11.73 -20.38 11.73
CA GLN A 233 -13.13 -19.98 11.57
C GLN A 233 -13.56 -18.95 12.63
N ALA A 234 -13.21 -19.17 13.89
CA ALA A 234 -13.49 -18.23 14.98
C ALA A 234 -12.76 -16.88 14.79
N ALA A 235 -11.52 -16.91 14.31
CA ALA A 235 -10.76 -15.71 13.96
C ALA A 235 -11.41 -14.96 12.78
N ARG A 236 -11.85 -15.69 11.75
CA ARG A 236 -12.49 -15.13 10.55
C ARG A 236 -13.80 -14.40 10.86
N ALA A 237 -14.52 -14.79 11.91
CA ALA A 237 -15.72 -14.10 12.38
C ALA A 237 -15.44 -12.72 13.01
N ARG A 238 -14.18 -12.45 13.40
CA ARG A 238 -13.76 -11.26 14.16
C ARG A 238 -12.71 -10.41 13.44
N ALA A 239 -12.13 -10.91 12.37
CA ALA A 239 -11.08 -10.24 11.61
C ALA A 239 -11.40 -10.22 10.11
N ASP A 240 -10.93 -9.17 9.45
CA ASP A 240 -10.99 -9.03 8.00
C ASP A 240 -9.98 -9.99 7.33
N ILE A 241 -8.78 -10.11 7.93
CA ILE A 241 -7.68 -10.95 7.44
C ILE A 241 -7.27 -11.95 8.52
N VAL A 242 -6.97 -13.18 8.10
CA VAL A 242 -6.47 -14.24 8.98
C VAL A 242 -5.15 -14.77 8.40
N VAL A 243 -4.09 -14.67 9.19
CA VAL A 243 -2.73 -15.12 8.89
C VAL A 243 -2.42 -16.32 9.78
N VAL A 244 -2.04 -17.44 9.16
CA VAL A 244 -1.63 -18.66 9.85
C VAL A 244 -0.15 -18.90 9.60
N SER A 245 0.64 -19.05 10.65
CA SER A 245 2.03 -19.48 10.55
C SER A 245 2.17 -20.95 10.92
N VAL A 246 3.11 -21.64 10.26
CA VAL A 246 3.39 -23.04 10.56
C VAL A 246 4.87 -23.37 10.45
N HIS A 247 5.39 -24.06 11.45
CA HIS A 247 6.77 -24.57 11.46
C HIS A 247 6.75 -26.08 11.17
N HIS A 248 6.97 -26.46 9.91
CA HIS A 248 6.65 -27.78 9.36
C HIS A 248 7.47 -28.09 8.10
N GLY A 249 7.76 -29.37 7.87
CA GLY A 249 8.43 -29.88 6.68
C GLY A 249 9.69 -30.65 7.04
N ALA A 250 10.39 -31.18 6.03
CA ALA A 250 11.71 -31.77 6.23
C ALA A 250 12.80 -30.70 6.03
N GLU A 251 13.77 -30.63 6.94
CA GLU A 251 14.94 -29.76 6.79
C GLU A 251 15.61 -29.96 5.42
N TYR A 252 15.95 -28.85 4.78
CA TYR A 252 16.63 -28.77 3.49
C TYR A 252 15.87 -29.33 2.28
N SER A 253 14.63 -29.78 2.45
CA SER A 253 13.79 -30.18 1.32
C SER A 253 13.33 -28.96 0.52
N LEU A 254 13.70 -28.91 -0.76
CA LEU A 254 13.32 -27.84 -1.69
C LEU A 254 11.85 -27.92 -2.13
N GLU A 255 11.19 -29.06 -1.91
CA GLU A 255 9.76 -29.24 -2.19
C GLU A 255 8.96 -29.44 -0.91
N PRO A 256 7.74 -28.88 -0.83
CA PRO A 256 6.90 -29.09 0.33
C PRO A 256 6.43 -30.54 0.40
N ALA A 257 6.36 -31.09 1.60
CA ALA A 257 5.84 -32.43 1.83
C ALA A 257 4.31 -32.49 1.64
N ARG A 258 3.75 -33.69 1.45
CA ARG A 258 2.30 -33.87 1.31
C ARG A 258 1.54 -33.35 2.54
N CYS A 259 1.97 -33.72 3.73
CA CYS A 259 1.38 -33.25 5.00
C CYS A 259 1.43 -31.73 5.14
N GLN A 260 2.52 -31.11 4.71
CA GLN A 260 2.70 -29.66 4.70
C GLN A 260 1.66 -28.98 3.79
N ARG A 261 1.46 -29.50 2.58
CA ARG A 261 0.41 -29.04 1.66
C ARG A 261 -0.99 -29.21 2.23
N GLU A 262 -1.29 -30.37 2.81
CA GLU A 262 -2.61 -30.67 3.38
C GLU A 262 -2.95 -29.71 4.52
N PHE A 263 -2.02 -29.44 5.43
CA PHE A 263 -2.23 -28.46 6.49
C PHE A 263 -2.49 -27.05 5.94
N CYS A 264 -1.61 -26.56 5.05
CA CYS A 264 -1.71 -25.20 4.55
C CYS A 264 -3.01 -24.98 3.78
N ARG A 265 -3.42 -25.95 2.94
CA ARG A 265 -4.69 -25.89 2.22
C ARG A 265 -5.89 -25.95 3.17
N ALA A 266 -5.86 -26.82 4.19
CA ALA A 266 -6.93 -26.89 5.19
C ALA A 266 -7.09 -25.56 5.96
N ALA A 267 -5.99 -24.84 6.24
CA ALA A 267 -6.06 -23.51 6.84
C ALA A 267 -6.76 -22.50 5.93
N ILE A 268 -6.45 -22.50 4.63
CA ILE A 268 -7.14 -21.66 3.65
C ILE A 268 -8.62 -22.04 3.55
N ASP A 269 -8.93 -23.34 3.47
CA ASP A 269 -10.31 -23.85 3.41
C ASP A 269 -11.14 -23.45 4.65
N ALA A 270 -10.49 -23.33 5.81
CA ALA A 270 -11.13 -22.85 7.05
C ALA A 270 -11.34 -21.33 7.10
N GLY A 271 -10.76 -20.56 6.17
CA GLY A 271 -10.93 -19.11 6.06
C GLY A 271 -9.66 -18.28 6.25
N ALA A 272 -8.47 -18.90 6.29
CA ALA A 272 -7.22 -18.16 6.26
C ALA A 272 -7.00 -17.49 4.89
N HIS A 273 -6.35 -16.32 4.89
CA HIS A 273 -6.01 -15.59 3.67
C HIS A 273 -4.53 -15.74 3.30
N LEU A 274 -3.68 -15.94 4.30
CA LEU A 274 -2.24 -16.07 4.16
C LEU A 274 -1.73 -17.19 5.08
N VAL A 275 -0.96 -18.12 4.53
CA VAL A 275 -0.20 -19.12 5.29
C VAL A 275 1.29 -18.87 5.11
N ILE A 276 2.04 -18.76 6.21
CA ILE A 276 3.48 -18.50 6.23
C ILE A 276 4.20 -19.68 6.90
N GLY A 277 4.93 -20.45 6.09
CA GLY A 277 5.68 -21.60 6.52
C GLY A 277 7.15 -21.29 6.84
N HIS A 278 7.68 -22.07 7.78
CA HIS A 278 9.02 -22.02 8.37
C HIS A 278 9.50 -23.45 8.65
N HIS A 279 10.77 -23.63 9.03
CA HIS A 279 11.46 -24.90 9.38
C HIS A 279 12.41 -25.50 8.34
N PRO A 280 12.07 -25.62 7.03
CA PRO A 280 12.98 -26.29 6.09
C PRO A 280 14.34 -25.61 5.96
N HIS A 281 14.53 -24.38 6.46
CA HIS A 281 15.72 -23.55 6.35
C HIS A 281 16.17 -23.23 4.91
N VAL A 282 15.38 -23.65 3.92
CA VAL A 282 15.55 -23.40 2.50
C VAL A 282 14.23 -22.89 1.93
N MET A 283 14.31 -22.13 0.85
CA MET A 283 13.11 -21.68 0.14
C MET A 283 12.37 -22.87 -0.46
N GLN A 284 11.05 -22.83 -0.35
CA GLN A 284 10.15 -23.74 -1.07
C GLN A 284 9.25 -22.93 -2.02
N PRO A 285 8.65 -23.59 -3.02
CA PRO A 285 7.62 -22.98 -3.86
C PRO A 285 6.51 -22.30 -3.06
N LEU A 286 5.82 -21.35 -3.68
CA LEU A 286 4.55 -20.83 -3.17
C LEU A 286 3.38 -21.49 -3.88
N GLU A 287 2.19 -21.35 -3.32
CA GLU A 287 0.95 -21.80 -3.93
C GLU A 287 -0.15 -20.75 -3.73
N VAL A 288 -0.84 -20.41 -4.83
CA VAL A 288 -2.13 -19.72 -4.75
C VAL A 288 -3.20 -20.80 -4.76
N TYR A 289 -3.92 -20.95 -3.65
CA TYR A 289 -4.94 -21.98 -3.47
C TYR A 289 -6.26 -21.31 -3.06
N GLY A 290 -7.32 -21.53 -3.84
CA GLY A 290 -8.58 -20.80 -3.66
C GLY A 290 -8.37 -19.28 -3.75
N ARG A 291 -8.70 -18.57 -2.66
CA ARG A 291 -8.48 -17.11 -2.51
C ARG A 291 -7.25 -16.76 -1.64
N GLY A 292 -6.49 -17.76 -1.22
CA GLY A 292 -5.38 -17.61 -0.28
C GLY A 292 -4.00 -17.71 -0.91
N LEU A 293 -3.01 -17.13 -0.23
CA LEU A 293 -1.58 -17.30 -0.54
C LEU A 293 -0.94 -18.24 0.47
N ILE A 294 -0.26 -19.28 0.00
CA ILE A 294 0.54 -20.20 0.81
C ILE A 294 2.01 -20.01 0.45
N LEU A 295 2.82 -19.69 1.46
CA LEU A 295 4.27 -19.58 1.37
C LEU A 295 4.86 -20.74 2.16
N TYR A 296 5.25 -21.84 1.50
CA TYR A 296 5.63 -23.06 2.22
C TYR A 296 6.90 -22.92 3.06
N SER A 297 7.88 -22.15 2.57
CA SER A 297 9.06 -21.75 3.33
C SER A 297 9.72 -20.55 2.69
N LEU A 298 9.99 -19.51 3.48
CA LEU A 298 10.74 -18.33 3.05
C LEU A 298 12.27 -18.53 3.12
N GLY A 299 12.73 -19.63 3.72
CA GLY A 299 14.12 -19.87 4.07
C GLY A 299 14.53 -19.20 5.38
N ASN A 300 15.82 -18.98 5.57
CA ASN A 300 16.37 -18.33 6.77
C ASN A 300 16.39 -16.81 6.61
N PHE A 301 16.09 -16.06 7.67
CA PHE A 301 16.29 -14.60 7.71
C PHE A 301 17.61 -14.23 8.37
N VAL A 302 17.82 -14.71 9.60
CA VAL A 302 19.09 -14.57 10.33
C VAL A 302 19.43 -15.95 10.89
N PHE A 303 20.45 -16.59 10.32
CA PHE A 303 20.86 -17.94 10.72
C PHE A 303 22.32 -18.19 10.32
N ASP A 304 23.05 -18.97 11.11
CA ASP A 304 24.47 -19.26 10.89
C ASP A 304 24.76 -20.61 10.22
N GLN A 305 23.76 -21.19 9.54
CA GLN A 305 23.93 -22.48 8.85
C GLN A 305 24.97 -22.37 7.72
N PRO A 306 25.88 -23.36 7.61
CA PRO A 306 26.99 -23.30 6.65
C PRO A 306 26.60 -23.69 5.23
N PHE A 307 25.41 -24.25 5.01
CA PHE A 307 25.01 -24.81 3.72
C PHE A 307 24.63 -23.72 2.71
N PRO A 308 25.15 -23.73 1.47
CA PRO A 308 24.88 -22.68 0.49
C PRO A 308 23.39 -22.38 0.26
N HIS A 309 22.56 -23.42 0.13
CA HIS A 309 21.11 -23.27 -0.13
C HIS A 309 20.33 -22.65 1.03
N THR A 310 20.88 -22.66 2.25
CA THR A 310 20.25 -22.08 3.44
C THR A 310 20.49 -20.58 3.58
N ARG A 311 21.29 -20.01 2.68
CA ARG A 311 21.65 -18.58 2.66
C ARG A 311 20.86 -17.79 1.64
N ASP A 312 20.39 -18.43 0.58
CA ASP A 312 19.49 -17.80 -0.39
C ASP A 312 18.07 -17.83 0.17
N SER A 313 17.45 -16.68 0.36
CA SER A 313 16.12 -16.60 0.95
C SER A 313 15.34 -15.40 0.42
N VAL A 314 14.07 -15.30 0.81
CA VAL A 314 13.20 -14.23 0.35
C VAL A 314 12.39 -13.68 1.51
N MET A 315 12.27 -12.36 1.57
CA MET A 315 11.24 -11.72 2.39
C MET A 315 10.12 -11.30 1.46
N VAL A 316 8.90 -11.35 1.97
CA VAL A 316 7.72 -11.01 1.17
C VAL A 316 6.99 -9.86 1.80
N ARG A 317 6.65 -8.87 0.99
CA ARG A 317 5.76 -7.78 1.37
C ARG A 317 4.38 -8.06 0.81
N VAL A 318 3.43 -8.35 1.70
CA VAL A 318 2.05 -8.67 1.36
C VAL A 318 1.19 -7.43 1.57
N HIS A 319 0.39 -7.11 0.57
CA HIS A 319 -0.58 -6.01 0.60
C HIS A 319 -1.96 -6.58 0.87
N LEU A 320 -2.54 -6.18 2.00
CA LEU A 320 -3.74 -6.77 2.57
C LEU A 320 -4.89 -5.77 2.54
N ARG A 321 -6.05 -6.21 2.05
CA ARG A 321 -7.31 -5.46 2.05
C ARG A 321 -8.36 -6.27 2.79
N LYS A 322 -9.52 -5.67 3.12
CA LYS A 322 -10.62 -6.44 3.75
C LYS A 322 -11.10 -7.65 2.96
N THR A 323 -10.81 -7.68 1.66
CA THR A 323 -11.18 -8.77 0.74
C THR A 323 -10.14 -9.89 0.66
N GLY A 324 -8.97 -9.74 1.30
CA GLY A 324 -7.89 -10.73 1.27
C GLY A 324 -6.53 -10.16 0.83
N VAL A 325 -5.65 -11.04 0.36
CA VAL A 325 -4.35 -10.66 -0.20
C VAL A 325 -4.54 -10.02 -1.58
N ALA A 326 -4.16 -8.75 -1.72
CA ALA A 326 -4.25 -8.05 -3.00
C ALA A 326 -3.06 -8.39 -3.91
N LYS A 327 -1.84 -8.25 -3.37
CA LYS A 327 -0.57 -8.57 -4.03
C LYS A 327 0.52 -8.95 -3.04
N ALA A 328 1.57 -9.61 -3.53
CA ALA A 328 2.78 -9.94 -2.78
C ALA A 328 4.03 -9.55 -3.59
N GLU A 329 4.92 -8.76 -3.00
CA GLU A 329 6.21 -8.35 -3.57
C GLU A 329 7.32 -9.19 -2.95
N PHE A 330 8.21 -9.75 -3.77
CA PHE A 330 9.26 -10.66 -3.30
C PHE A 330 10.63 -9.99 -3.37
N ILE A 331 11.30 -9.90 -2.23
CA ILE A 331 12.61 -9.25 -2.07
C ILE A 331 13.63 -10.35 -1.76
N PRO A 332 14.36 -10.86 -2.78
CA PRO A 332 15.36 -11.89 -2.57
C PRO A 332 16.58 -11.31 -1.85
N TYR A 333 17.18 -12.09 -0.97
CA TYR A 333 18.41 -11.72 -0.27
C TYR A 333 19.32 -12.94 -0.11
N VAL A 334 20.59 -12.66 0.20
CA VAL A 334 21.56 -13.67 0.62
C VAL A 334 22.01 -13.35 2.03
N ILE A 335 22.13 -14.37 2.88
CA ILE A 335 22.76 -14.21 4.20
C ILE A 335 24.26 -14.06 4.02
N GLU A 336 24.77 -12.86 4.27
CA GLU A 336 26.19 -12.52 4.25
C GLU A 336 26.83 -12.66 5.63
N GLY A 337 28.07 -13.15 5.63
CA GLY A 337 28.85 -13.33 6.85
C GLY A 337 28.14 -14.18 7.92
N PHE A 338 27.21 -15.05 7.52
CA PHE A 338 26.41 -15.92 8.40
C PHE A 338 25.59 -15.17 9.46
N THR A 339 25.31 -13.88 9.26
CA THR A 339 24.66 -13.05 10.30
C THR A 339 23.68 -12.02 9.78
N GLN A 340 23.76 -11.60 8.51
CA GLN A 340 22.93 -10.50 7.98
C GLN A 340 22.25 -10.88 6.67
N PRO A 341 20.92 -10.71 6.53
CA PRO A 341 20.26 -10.73 5.23
C PRO A 341 20.71 -9.50 4.42
N ALA A 342 21.26 -9.74 3.24
CA ALA A 342 21.67 -8.71 2.29
C ALA A 342 20.75 -8.74 1.06
N PRO A 343 19.79 -7.79 0.93
CA PRO A 343 18.93 -7.70 -0.23
C PRO A 343 19.72 -7.69 -1.53
N LEU A 344 19.28 -8.51 -2.49
CA LEU A 344 19.87 -8.54 -3.82
C LEU A 344 19.24 -7.44 -4.67
N ASN A 345 20.08 -6.73 -5.42
CA ASN A 345 19.59 -5.80 -6.43
C ASN A 345 18.71 -6.58 -7.43
N PRO A 346 17.50 -6.09 -7.75
CA PRO A 346 16.57 -6.79 -8.64
C PRO A 346 17.15 -7.14 -10.03
N GLY A 347 18.08 -6.35 -10.56
CA GLY A 347 18.80 -6.65 -11.81
C GLY A 347 19.92 -7.69 -11.70
N HIS A 348 20.29 -8.12 -10.49
CA HIS A 348 21.37 -9.08 -10.27
C HIS A 348 20.94 -10.51 -10.67
N PRO A 349 21.77 -11.30 -11.38
CA PRO A 349 21.40 -12.66 -11.82
C PRO A 349 20.96 -13.59 -10.67
N ALA A 350 21.57 -13.44 -9.49
CA ALA A 350 21.19 -14.19 -8.30
C ALA A 350 19.76 -13.88 -7.83
N ALA A 351 19.27 -12.64 -7.99
CA ALA A 351 17.89 -12.29 -7.62
C ALA A 351 16.89 -13.08 -8.47
N ALA A 352 17.12 -13.11 -9.79
CA ALA A 352 16.30 -13.90 -10.71
C ALA A 352 16.39 -15.41 -10.41
N ALA A 353 17.58 -15.93 -10.06
CA ALA A 353 17.76 -17.33 -9.70
C ALA A 353 17.01 -17.70 -8.41
N THR A 354 17.06 -16.86 -7.38
CA THR A 354 16.33 -17.04 -6.12
C THR A 354 14.82 -17.00 -6.36
N LEU A 355 14.32 -16.05 -7.15
CA LEU A 355 12.89 -15.92 -7.43
C LEU A 355 12.32 -17.06 -8.27
N ARG A 356 13.13 -17.71 -9.13
CA ARG A 356 12.71 -18.93 -9.86
C ARG A 356 12.34 -20.09 -8.93
N LYS A 357 12.91 -20.15 -7.71
CA LYS A 357 12.61 -21.19 -6.72
C LYS A 357 11.15 -21.12 -6.22
N LEU A 358 10.49 -19.97 -6.34
CA LEU A 358 9.09 -19.79 -5.95
C LEU A 358 8.10 -20.53 -6.85
N LYS A 359 8.51 -20.90 -8.08
CA LYS A 359 7.68 -21.59 -9.09
C LYS A 359 6.31 -20.95 -9.35
N ALA A 360 6.25 -19.62 -9.35
CA ALA A 360 5.03 -18.85 -9.56
C ALA A 360 5.14 -17.91 -10.78
N PRO A 361 4.02 -17.61 -11.46
CA PRO A 361 3.98 -16.58 -12.49
C PRO A 361 4.04 -15.19 -11.84
N LEU A 362 5.21 -14.55 -11.86
CA LEU A 362 5.41 -13.24 -11.25
C LEU A 362 5.37 -12.12 -12.32
N ALA A 363 4.55 -11.12 -12.09
CA ALA A 363 4.55 -9.86 -12.83
C ALA A 363 5.77 -9.01 -12.48
N THR A 364 6.01 -7.94 -13.25
CA THR A 364 7.16 -7.04 -13.08
C THR A 364 6.73 -5.66 -12.58
N LYS A 365 7.30 -5.22 -11.45
CA LYS A 365 7.30 -3.83 -10.96
C LYS A 365 8.48 -3.08 -11.57
N LEU A 366 8.28 -1.85 -12.00
CA LEU A 366 9.38 -0.96 -12.38
C LEU A 366 9.79 -0.14 -11.15
N LEU A 367 11.08 -0.12 -10.85
CA LEU A 367 11.68 0.73 -9.82
C LEU A 367 12.59 1.75 -10.50
N ILE A 368 12.49 3.01 -10.09
CA ILE A 368 13.28 4.11 -10.64
C ILE A 368 13.99 4.82 -9.51
N GLY A 369 15.31 4.88 -9.56
CA GLY A 369 16.14 5.48 -8.50
C GLY A 369 17.17 6.44 -9.08
N TRP A 370 17.64 7.37 -8.26
CA TRP A 370 18.70 8.29 -8.64
C TRP A 370 20.08 7.63 -8.42
N ASN A 371 20.95 7.68 -9.44
CA ASN A 371 22.35 7.32 -9.30
C ASN A 371 23.19 8.59 -9.14
N GLU A 372 23.69 8.77 -7.92
CA GLU A 372 24.50 9.94 -7.57
C GLU A 372 25.82 10.02 -8.33
N LYS A 373 26.49 8.89 -8.60
CA LYS A 373 27.76 8.90 -9.33
C LYS A 373 27.58 9.25 -10.80
N ALA A 374 26.52 8.75 -11.41
CA ALA A 374 26.22 8.96 -12.83
C ALA A 374 25.37 10.22 -13.07
N GLN A 375 24.80 10.81 -12.02
CA GLN A 375 23.84 11.93 -12.09
C GLN A 375 22.68 11.63 -13.06
N THR A 376 22.16 10.39 -13.04
CA THR A 376 21.07 9.93 -13.90
C THR A 376 20.09 9.03 -13.14
N PHE A 377 18.87 8.88 -13.67
CA PHE A 377 17.91 7.91 -13.16
C PHE A 377 18.18 6.51 -13.73
N GLU A 378 18.22 5.53 -12.84
CA GLU A 378 18.34 4.11 -13.17
C GLU A 378 17.01 3.39 -13.03
N GLN A 379 16.85 2.32 -13.80
CA GLN A 379 15.69 1.45 -13.75
C GLN A 379 16.07 0.07 -13.27
N GLN A 380 15.26 -0.46 -12.36
CA GLN A 380 15.32 -1.84 -11.90
C GLN A 380 13.94 -2.48 -11.96
N THR A 381 13.87 -3.80 -11.87
CA THR A 381 12.60 -4.51 -11.96
C THR A 381 12.42 -5.53 -10.86
N GLU A 382 11.31 -5.45 -10.14
CA GLU A 382 10.95 -6.41 -9.10
C GLU A 382 9.85 -7.36 -9.53
N LYS A 383 9.68 -8.44 -8.75
CA LYS A 383 8.67 -9.45 -9.02
C LYS A 383 7.51 -9.34 -8.04
N ILE A 384 6.30 -9.27 -8.60
CA ILE A 384 5.04 -9.16 -7.87
C ILE A 384 4.13 -10.33 -8.27
N LEU A 385 3.45 -10.92 -7.30
CA LEU A 385 2.31 -11.79 -7.53
C LEU A 385 1.02 -11.04 -7.21
N TYR A 386 0.09 -10.98 -8.16
CA TYR A 386 -1.26 -10.45 -7.94
C TYR A 386 -2.21 -11.60 -7.65
N LEU A 387 -3.00 -11.49 -6.58
CA LEU A 387 -4.01 -12.50 -6.22
C LEU A 387 -5.43 -12.03 -6.50
N SER A 388 -5.71 -10.74 -6.30
CA SER A 388 -6.97 -10.13 -6.75
C SER A 388 -6.76 -9.46 -8.10
N GLY A 389 -7.50 -9.89 -9.13
CA GLY A 389 -7.52 -9.23 -10.45
C GLY A 389 -8.13 -7.82 -10.43
N GLU A 390 -8.67 -7.39 -9.30
CA GLU A 390 -9.35 -6.10 -9.17
C GLU A 390 -8.38 -4.98 -8.81
N THR A 391 -7.90 -4.31 -9.85
CA THR A 391 -7.96 -2.85 -9.82
C THR A 391 -9.15 -2.50 -10.70
N PRO A 392 -10.31 -2.06 -10.14
CA PRO A 392 -11.44 -1.62 -10.93
C PRO A 392 -10.97 -0.74 -12.10
N PRO A 393 -11.48 -0.95 -13.33
CA PRO A 393 -11.18 -0.13 -14.48
C PRO A 393 -11.83 1.26 -14.30
N GLY A 394 -11.29 2.04 -13.39
CA GLY A 394 -11.75 3.38 -13.02
C GLY A 394 -10.54 4.29 -12.92
N ARG A 395 -10.34 5.09 -13.97
CA ARG A 395 -9.14 5.87 -14.29
C ARG A 395 -8.90 7.12 -13.44
N VAL A 396 -9.59 7.32 -12.31
CA VAL A 396 -9.33 8.37 -11.31
C VAL A 396 -9.96 7.89 -10.00
N ARG A 397 -9.23 7.96 -8.88
CA ARG A 397 -9.77 7.76 -7.52
C ARG A 397 -9.55 9.01 -6.69
N ARG A 398 -10.35 9.18 -5.64
CA ARG A 398 -10.01 10.14 -4.59
C ARG A 398 -8.86 9.54 -3.77
N THR A 399 -7.68 10.12 -3.90
CA THR A 399 -6.48 9.73 -3.13
C THR A 399 -6.51 10.49 -1.82
N ARG A 400 -6.24 9.81 -0.70
CA ARG A 400 -5.93 10.46 0.57
C ARG A 400 -4.47 10.14 0.89
N ASN A 401 -3.55 10.90 0.34
CA ASN A 401 -2.16 10.83 0.77
C ASN A 401 -1.88 12.05 1.64
N LEU A 402 -1.64 11.88 2.95
CA LEU A 402 -0.28 11.83 3.51
C LEU A 402 -0.26 11.96 5.04
N HIS A 403 0.82 11.39 5.61
CA HIS A 403 1.30 11.56 6.97
C HIS A 403 1.61 13.03 7.31
N LEU A 404 1.22 13.44 8.51
CA LEU A 404 1.58 14.71 9.11
C LEU A 404 2.69 14.49 10.13
N GLU A 405 3.94 14.73 9.75
CA GLU A 405 4.93 15.08 10.76
C GLU A 405 4.79 16.58 11.09
N GLY A 406 4.55 16.90 12.36
CA GLY A 406 4.69 18.27 12.88
C GLY A 406 3.42 19.13 13.02
N LEU A 407 2.31 18.83 12.34
CA LEU A 407 1.06 19.62 12.50
C LEU A 407 0.11 19.12 13.60
N GLY A 408 0.32 17.89 14.11
CA GLY A 408 -0.56 17.25 15.09
C GLY A 408 -1.85 16.68 14.47
N GLN A 409 -2.54 15.80 15.20
CA GLN A 409 -3.82 15.24 14.75
C GLN A 409 -4.89 16.35 14.64
N GLY A 410 -5.71 16.31 13.59
CA GLY A 410 -6.84 17.23 13.40
C GLY A 410 -6.50 18.59 12.79
N ALA A 411 -5.27 18.81 12.33
CA ALA A 411 -4.83 20.09 11.75
C ALA A 411 -5.33 20.38 10.32
N PHE A 412 -6.08 19.46 9.71
CA PHE A 412 -6.67 19.71 8.40
C PHE A 412 -7.94 18.88 8.17
N THR A 413 -8.71 19.29 7.16
CA THR A 413 -9.79 18.48 6.58
C THR A 413 -9.74 18.64 5.05
N LEU A 414 -9.63 17.54 4.30
CA LEU A 414 -9.86 17.52 2.85
C LEU A 414 -11.17 16.77 2.60
N ALA A 415 -12.23 17.50 2.30
CA ALA A 415 -13.55 16.94 2.02
C ALA A 415 -14.15 17.63 0.79
N ASP A 416 -14.70 16.83 -0.13
CA ASP A 416 -15.36 17.32 -1.36
C ASP A 416 -14.50 18.33 -2.15
N GLY A 417 -13.20 18.04 -2.27
CA GLY A 417 -12.24 18.88 -2.98
C GLY A 417 -11.88 20.19 -2.27
N ARG A 418 -12.27 20.37 -1.01
CA ARG A 418 -11.95 21.55 -0.19
C ARG A 418 -10.98 21.17 0.91
N LEU A 419 -9.80 21.82 0.89
CA LEU A 419 -8.78 21.69 1.92
C LEU A 419 -8.94 22.81 2.95
N ARG A 420 -9.13 22.44 4.22
CA ARG A 420 -9.08 23.32 5.38
C ARG A 420 -7.86 22.98 6.20
N LEU A 421 -7.13 23.99 6.64
CA LEU A 421 -6.00 23.87 7.56
C LEU A 421 -6.33 24.60 8.86
N GLU A 422 -6.17 23.93 9.98
CA GLU A 422 -6.52 24.42 11.31
C GLU A 422 -5.35 24.20 12.29
N GLN A 423 -5.19 25.09 13.26
CA GLN A 423 -4.21 24.93 14.33
C GLN A 423 -4.82 25.41 15.65
N GLY A 424 -4.82 24.54 16.66
CA GLY A 424 -5.43 24.84 17.96
C GLY A 424 -6.92 25.23 17.87
N GLY A 425 -7.66 24.66 16.91
CA GLY A 425 -9.08 24.96 16.67
C GLY A 425 -9.36 26.26 15.91
N ARG A 426 -8.33 26.95 15.40
CA ARG A 426 -8.46 28.14 14.55
C ARG A 426 -8.16 27.81 13.09
N LEU A 427 -9.04 28.25 12.18
CA LEU A 427 -8.81 28.16 10.73
C LEU A 427 -7.62 29.03 10.33
N LEU A 428 -6.60 28.40 9.75
CA LEU A 428 -5.44 29.05 9.15
C LEU A 428 -5.70 29.42 7.69
N TRP A 429 -6.29 28.49 6.93
CA TRP A 429 -6.56 28.66 5.51
C TRP A 429 -7.61 27.68 5.02
N GLU A 430 -8.43 28.10 4.06
CA GLU A 430 -9.35 27.26 3.31
C GLU A 430 -9.12 27.47 1.82
N SER A 431 -9.08 26.37 1.05
CA SER A 431 -8.97 26.44 -0.40
C SER A 431 -10.16 27.17 -1.02
N PRO A 432 -9.95 28.05 -2.01
CA PRO A 432 -11.02 28.76 -2.70
C PRO A 432 -12.11 27.83 -3.26
N PRO A 433 -13.38 28.28 -3.30
CA PRO A 433 -14.50 27.47 -3.78
C PRO A 433 -14.44 27.10 -5.26
N GLU A 434 -13.72 27.87 -6.05
CA GLU A 434 -13.44 27.64 -7.46
C GLU A 434 -12.26 26.68 -7.70
N TRP A 435 -11.72 26.08 -6.64
CA TRP A 435 -10.71 25.02 -6.72
C TRP A 435 -11.33 23.68 -6.32
N TRP A 436 -10.79 22.62 -6.90
CA TRP A 436 -10.95 21.25 -6.43
C TRP A 436 -9.57 20.73 -6.11
N VAL A 437 -9.23 20.71 -4.83
CA VAL A 437 -7.98 20.12 -4.34
C VAL A 437 -8.12 18.60 -4.49
N GLN A 438 -7.36 18.03 -5.42
CA GLN A 438 -7.37 16.59 -5.68
C GLN A 438 -6.64 15.84 -4.57
N ASP A 439 -5.48 16.36 -4.18
CA ASP A 439 -4.59 15.77 -3.21
C ASP A 439 -3.59 16.84 -2.72
N PHE A 440 -3.01 16.66 -1.54
CA PHE A 440 -2.04 17.60 -0.99
C PHE A 440 -1.01 16.88 -0.11
N SER A 441 0.15 17.49 0.06
CA SER A 441 1.21 16.97 0.91
C SER A 441 1.86 18.11 1.69
N LEU A 442 2.31 17.80 2.90
CA LEU A 442 3.06 18.71 3.76
C LEU A 442 4.47 18.17 3.95
N GLY A 443 5.48 19.01 3.76
CA GLY A 443 6.87 18.62 4.00
C GLY A 443 7.84 19.77 3.78
N ASP A 444 9.08 19.60 4.21
CA ASP A 444 10.16 20.52 3.88
C ASP A 444 10.70 20.21 2.47
N LEU A 445 10.14 20.89 1.47
CA LEU A 445 10.38 20.60 0.06
C LEU A 445 11.70 21.18 -0.42
N ASN A 446 12.16 22.28 0.18
CA ASN A 446 13.37 22.98 -0.20
C ASN A 446 14.54 22.75 0.77
N GLY A 447 14.35 21.95 1.82
CA GLY A 447 15.37 21.60 2.81
C GLY A 447 15.75 22.76 3.74
N ASP A 448 14.86 23.74 3.93
CA ASP A 448 15.11 24.92 4.75
C ASP A 448 14.68 24.77 6.23
N GLY A 449 14.22 23.58 6.60
CA GLY A 449 13.70 23.23 7.92
C GLY A 449 12.28 23.72 8.18
N ARG A 450 11.58 24.30 7.20
CA ARG A 450 10.21 24.80 7.35
C ARG A 450 9.25 24.04 6.44
N PRO A 451 8.08 23.60 6.94
CA PRO A 451 7.14 22.87 6.11
C PRO A 451 6.46 23.79 5.07
N GLN A 452 6.28 23.24 3.87
CA GLN A 452 5.43 23.78 2.82
C GLN A 452 4.26 22.83 2.53
N VAL A 453 3.17 23.41 2.02
CA VAL A 453 1.98 22.70 1.56
C VAL A 453 2.04 22.65 0.03
N ALA A 454 2.26 21.47 -0.53
CA ALA A 454 2.09 21.22 -1.96
C ALA A 454 0.68 20.68 -2.23
N LEU A 455 0.05 21.12 -3.31
CA LEU A 455 -1.30 20.68 -3.66
C LEU A 455 -1.46 20.52 -5.18
N SER A 456 -2.09 19.41 -5.56
CA SER A 456 -2.61 19.20 -6.91
C SER A 456 -4.06 19.63 -6.92
N LEU A 457 -4.42 20.56 -7.81
CA LEU A 457 -5.75 21.13 -7.86
C LEU A 457 -6.26 21.24 -9.29
N TRP A 458 -7.58 21.17 -9.43
CA TRP A 458 -8.28 21.52 -10.65
C TRP A 458 -8.97 22.85 -10.48
N ARG A 459 -8.86 23.72 -11.50
CA ARG A 459 -9.57 24.99 -11.54
C ARG A 459 -9.75 25.46 -12.97
N MET A 460 -10.61 26.46 -13.13
CA MET A 460 -10.80 27.14 -14.41
C MET A 460 -9.52 27.88 -14.84
N ARG A 461 -9.19 27.77 -16.13
CA ARG A 461 -8.08 28.43 -16.81
C ARG A 461 -8.38 29.93 -16.90
N GLY A 462 -7.48 30.77 -16.40
CA GLY A 462 -7.39 32.15 -16.85
C GLY A 462 -6.83 32.12 -18.28
N ARG A 463 -7.54 32.70 -19.26
CA ARG A 463 -7.18 32.71 -20.70
C ARG A 463 -5.65 32.66 -20.91
N GLU A 464 -5.10 31.52 -21.33
CA GLU A 464 -4.21 31.38 -22.50
C GLU A 464 -3.69 29.94 -22.69
N GLY A 465 -3.83 29.36 -23.90
CA GLY A 465 -3.14 28.17 -24.44
C GLY A 465 -4.01 26.94 -24.81
N PRO A 466 -3.45 25.84 -25.36
CA PRO A 466 -4.22 24.70 -25.89
C PRO A 466 -4.62 23.63 -24.84
N PRO A 467 -5.54 22.70 -25.18
CA PRO A 467 -6.33 21.90 -24.22
C PRO A 467 -5.70 20.57 -23.73
N PRO A 468 -6.05 20.07 -22.52
CA PRO A 468 -5.80 18.69 -22.10
C PRO A 468 -6.98 17.74 -22.39
N LEU A 469 -6.67 16.45 -22.65
CA LEU A 469 -7.63 15.39 -22.99
C LEU A 469 -8.10 14.61 -21.74
N LEU A 470 -9.32 14.90 -21.28
CA LEU A 470 -10.12 14.07 -20.37
C LEU A 470 -11.49 13.77 -21.01
N PRO A 471 -12.25 12.75 -20.54
CA PRO A 471 -13.26 12.09 -21.36
C PRO A 471 -14.36 13.03 -21.85
N VAL A 472 -14.55 12.98 -23.16
CA VAL A 472 -15.64 13.49 -24.00
C VAL A 472 -16.87 13.97 -23.21
N SER A 473 -16.88 15.24 -22.78
CA SER A 473 -18.06 16.12 -22.59
C SER A 473 -17.84 17.29 -21.63
N LEU A 474 -16.71 17.39 -20.91
CA LEU A 474 -16.38 18.56 -20.09
C LEU A 474 -15.38 19.47 -20.79
N ASP A 475 -15.79 20.74 -20.95
CA ASP A 475 -15.20 21.82 -21.73
C ASP A 475 -13.74 22.19 -21.33
N PHE A 476 -13.01 22.77 -22.27
CA PHE A 476 -11.57 23.07 -22.35
C PHE A 476 -11.04 24.11 -21.34
N SER A 477 -11.83 24.39 -20.30
CA SER A 477 -11.60 25.45 -19.34
C SER A 477 -11.08 24.93 -18.00
N ILE A 478 -11.15 23.63 -17.68
CA ILE A 478 -10.71 23.08 -16.39
C ILE A 478 -9.36 22.39 -16.53
N ASN A 479 -8.33 22.92 -15.87
CA ASN A 479 -6.97 22.40 -15.94
C ASN A 479 -6.47 21.97 -14.55
N ASN A 480 -5.58 20.98 -14.56
CA ASN A 480 -4.84 20.56 -13.37
C ASN A 480 -3.58 21.42 -13.20
N TYR A 481 -3.27 21.77 -11.97
CA TYR A 481 -2.13 22.58 -11.56
C TYR A 481 -1.50 21.97 -10.32
N LEU A 482 -0.20 22.17 -10.17
CA LEU A 482 0.49 21.99 -8.90
C LEU A 482 0.78 23.36 -8.30
N LYS A 483 0.53 23.53 -7.00
CA LYS A 483 0.88 24.73 -6.24
C LYS A 483 1.63 24.37 -4.98
N VAL A 484 2.53 25.25 -4.57
CA VAL A 484 3.28 25.14 -3.32
C VAL A 484 3.10 26.42 -2.52
N PHE A 485 2.78 26.26 -1.24
CA PHE A 485 2.61 27.34 -0.29
C PHE A 485 3.56 27.16 0.90
N ARG A 486 4.13 28.25 1.39
CA ARG A 486 4.87 28.26 2.65
C ARG A 486 3.90 28.50 3.79
N LEU A 487 4.00 27.68 4.83
CA LEU A 487 3.25 27.91 6.06
C LEU A 487 3.90 29.02 6.89
N ARG A 488 3.15 30.08 7.18
CA ARG A 488 3.48 31.12 8.17
C ARG A 488 2.56 30.94 9.37
N GLN A 489 2.92 31.54 10.52
CA GLN A 489 2.20 31.40 11.79
C GLN A 489 0.68 31.55 11.69
N GLN A 490 0.15 32.35 10.76
CA GLN A 490 -1.30 32.56 10.58
C GLN A 490 -1.74 32.64 9.11
N SER A 491 -0.91 32.22 8.14
CA SER A 491 -1.27 32.33 6.72
C SER A 491 -0.49 31.37 5.83
N LEU A 492 -1.00 31.13 4.62
CA LEU A 492 -0.28 30.47 3.53
C LEU A 492 0.19 31.52 2.53
N GLU A 493 1.49 31.48 2.22
CA GLU A 493 2.12 32.35 1.23
C GLU A 493 2.43 31.51 -0.01
N SER A 494 1.95 31.92 -1.20
CA SER A 494 2.24 31.19 -2.45
C SER A 494 3.73 31.27 -2.76
N VAL A 495 4.39 30.12 -2.89
CA VAL A 495 5.82 30.02 -3.24
C VAL A 495 5.98 29.76 -4.72
N TRP A 496 5.23 28.79 -5.24
CA TRP A 496 5.37 28.34 -6.61
C TRP A 496 4.06 27.81 -7.17
N GLN A 497 3.89 27.90 -8.49
CA GLN A 497 2.79 27.32 -9.22
C GLN A 497 3.26 26.81 -10.58
N SER A 498 2.81 25.62 -10.96
CA SER A 498 3.02 25.10 -12.31
C SER A 498 2.22 25.89 -13.37
N PRO A 499 2.67 25.92 -14.64
CA PRO A 499 1.75 26.23 -15.73
C PRO A 499 0.58 25.23 -15.75
N ALA A 500 -0.44 25.54 -16.54
CA ALA A 500 -1.52 24.59 -16.78
C ALA A 500 -0.94 23.29 -17.33
N LEU A 501 -1.16 22.18 -16.62
CA LEU A 501 -0.59 20.90 -17.01
C LEU A 501 -1.35 20.37 -18.23
N ALA A 502 -0.62 20.20 -19.34
CA ALA A 502 -1.15 19.59 -20.56
C ALA A 502 -1.56 18.13 -20.35
N ARG A 503 -0.92 17.47 -19.38
CA ARG A 503 -1.22 16.12 -18.92
C ARG A 503 -1.54 16.16 -17.44
N PRO A 504 -2.80 15.94 -17.04
CA PRO A 504 -3.15 15.97 -15.63
C PRO A 504 -2.40 14.94 -14.81
N LEU A 505 -2.07 15.30 -13.56
CA LEU A 505 -1.51 14.36 -12.59
C LEU A 505 -2.63 13.45 -12.09
N GLU A 506 -2.46 12.14 -12.24
CA GLU A 506 -3.40 11.15 -11.69
C GLU A 506 -2.99 10.71 -10.28
N GLU A 507 -1.69 10.61 -10.03
CA GLU A 507 -1.11 10.22 -8.75
C GLU A 507 0.24 10.94 -8.60
N TRP A 508 0.59 11.36 -7.39
CA TRP A 508 1.88 11.99 -7.14
C TRP A 508 2.30 11.82 -5.68
N LEU A 509 3.59 12.02 -5.44
CA LEU A 509 4.18 12.04 -4.10
C LEU A 509 5.42 12.95 -4.09
N LEU A 510 5.87 13.28 -2.88
CA LEU A 510 7.10 14.04 -2.65
C LEU A 510 8.09 13.16 -1.92
N ALA A 511 9.33 13.10 -2.41
CA ALA A 511 10.43 12.44 -1.73
C ALA A 511 11.77 12.97 -2.24
N ASP A 512 12.73 13.15 -1.35
CA ASP A 512 14.10 13.50 -1.70
C ASP A 512 14.82 12.27 -2.31
N LEU A 513 14.80 12.14 -3.63
CA LEU A 513 15.39 11.00 -4.34
C LEU A 513 16.90 11.15 -4.50
N THR A 514 17.40 12.38 -4.54
CA THR A 514 18.82 12.72 -4.71
C THR A 514 19.62 12.60 -3.42
N GLY A 515 18.97 12.68 -2.27
CA GLY A 515 19.61 12.67 -0.94
C GLY A 515 20.20 14.03 -0.56
N ASP A 516 19.83 15.11 -1.24
CA ASP A 516 20.33 16.47 -0.97
C ASP A 516 19.49 17.24 0.07
N GLY A 517 18.48 16.58 0.65
CA GLY A 517 17.58 17.14 1.64
C GLY A 517 16.39 17.91 1.04
N ARG A 518 16.26 17.99 -0.29
CA ARG A 518 15.14 18.63 -0.99
C ARG A 518 14.23 17.60 -1.61
N ALA A 519 12.91 17.82 -1.54
CA ALA A 519 11.97 16.90 -2.12
C ALA A 519 11.95 16.97 -3.66
N ASP A 520 11.98 15.81 -4.31
CA ASP A 520 11.55 15.65 -5.69
C ASP A 520 10.05 15.38 -5.76
N LEU A 521 9.41 15.93 -6.78
CA LEU A 521 8.04 15.60 -7.15
C LEU A 521 8.05 14.45 -8.15
N VAL A 522 7.34 13.39 -7.80
CA VAL A 522 7.17 12.20 -8.62
C VAL A 522 5.70 12.09 -8.97
N ALA A 523 5.36 12.02 -10.26
CA ALA A 523 3.97 12.01 -10.69
C ALA A 523 3.69 11.05 -11.85
N LEU A 524 2.54 10.38 -11.79
CA LEU A 524 1.96 9.68 -12.93
C LEU A 524 1.06 10.65 -13.69
N GLU A 525 1.51 11.02 -14.87
CA GLU A 525 0.76 11.85 -15.80
C GLU A 525 -0.01 10.97 -16.78
N ARG A 526 -1.23 11.37 -17.13
CA ARG A 526 -1.93 10.72 -18.25
C ARG A 526 -1.17 10.96 -19.55
N ASP A 527 -0.80 9.88 -20.25
CA ASP A 527 -0.21 10.00 -21.57
C ASP A 527 -1.28 10.04 -22.65
N SER A 528 -1.35 11.17 -23.32
CA SER A 528 -2.22 11.44 -24.47
C SER A 528 -1.41 11.78 -25.72
N GLY A 529 -0.12 11.40 -25.76
CA GLY A 529 0.72 11.58 -26.93
C GLY A 529 0.24 10.76 -28.14
N PRO A 530 0.64 11.12 -29.38
CA PRO A 530 0.35 10.33 -30.57
C PRO A 530 0.82 8.88 -30.39
N GLY A 531 -0.09 7.91 -30.56
CA GLY A 531 0.20 6.48 -30.40
C GLY A 531 0.09 5.94 -28.96
N ALA A 532 -0.21 6.78 -27.96
CA ALA A 532 -0.44 6.30 -26.60
C ALA A 532 -1.73 5.46 -26.52
N ALA A 533 -1.65 4.28 -25.90
CA ALA A 533 -2.84 3.48 -25.63
C ALA A 533 -3.81 4.24 -24.73
N ALA A 534 -5.11 4.01 -24.89
CA ALA A 534 -6.11 4.66 -24.05
C ALA A 534 -5.82 4.44 -22.56
N GLY A 535 -5.68 5.53 -21.80
CA GLY A 535 -5.39 5.48 -20.37
C GLY A 535 -3.96 5.07 -20.00
N ALA A 536 -3.02 5.14 -20.96
CA ALA A 536 -1.61 5.06 -20.65
C ALA A 536 -1.20 6.20 -19.70
N ARG A 537 -0.21 5.92 -18.87
CA ARG A 537 0.41 6.87 -17.94
C ARG A 537 1.92 6.87 -18.18
N ALA A 538 2.52 8.02 -17.98
CA ALA A 538 3.97 8.17 -17.97
C ALA A 538 4.43 8.66 -16.60
N LEU A 539 5.53 8.09 -16.10
CA LEU A 539 6.17 8.60 -14.89
C LEU A 539 6.97 9.85 -15.23
N GLN A 540 6.77 10.91 -14.45
CA GLN A 540 7.50 12.16 -14.54
C GLN A 540 8.12 12.49 -13.20
N ILE A 541 9.40 12.87 -13.20
CA ILE A 541 10.12 13.33 -12.01
C ILE A 541 10.53 14.79 -12.24
N TRP A 542 10.23 15.62 -11.25
CA TRP A 542 10.59 17.03 -11.17
C TRP A 542 11.44 17.25 -9.93
N HIS A 543 12.45 18.09 -10.05
CA HIS A 543 13.36 18.43 -8.96
C HIS A 543 13.17 19.88 -8.56
N TRP A 544 13.34 20.18 -7.27
CA TRP A 544 13.27 21.54 -6.77
C TRP A 544 14.54 22.33 -7.13
N GLN A 545 14.40 23.40 -7.91
CA GLN A 545 15.48 24.33 -8.25
C GLN A 545 15.08 25.75 -7.90
N GLU A 546 15.96 26.45 -7.16
CA GLU A 546 15.81 27.84 -6.72
C GLU A 546 14.45 28.12 -6.05
N GLU A 547 13.42 28.40 -6.83
CA GLU A 547 12.08 28.79 -6.40
C GLU A 547 10.96 27.82 -6.84
N GLY A 548 11.27 26.65 -7.40
CA GLY A 548 10.21 25.72 -7.82
C GLY A 548 10.61 24.41 -8.46
N PHE A 549 9.60 23.62 -8.84
CA PHE A 549 9.81 22.33 -9.51
C PHE A 549 10.12 22.49 -11.00
N VAL A 550 11.18 21.82 -11.45
CA VAL A 550 11.60 21.75 -12.86
C VAL A 550 11.63 20.28 -13.32
N PRO A 551 11.08 19.93 -14.49
CA PRO A 551 11.13 18.56 -15.00
C PRO A 551 12.57 18.09 -15.18
N ARG A 552 12.92 16.93 -14.63
CA ARG A 552 14.27 16.35 -14.79
C ARG A 552 14.28 15.06 -15.59
N TRP A 553 13.22 14.27 -15.48
CA TRP A 553 13.20 12.96 -16.11
C TRP A 553 11.78 12.50 -16.43
N ARG A 554 11.63 11.85 -17.60
CA ARG A 554 10.39 11.21 -18.02
C ARG A 554 10.66 9.75 -18.34
N GLY A 555 9.87 8.89 -17.73
CA GLY A 555 9.92 7.45 -17.89
C GLY A 555 9.07 6.90 -19.04
N PRO A 556 8.98 5.57 -19.12
CA PRO A 556 8.18 4.90 -20.12
C PRO A 556 6.69 5.22 -19.95
N SER A 557 5.99 5.21 -21.08
CA SER A 557 4.53 5.29 -21.14
C SER A 557 3.93 3.88 -21.15
N GLY A 558 2.88 3.64 -20.37
CA GLY A 558 2.21 2.34 -20.35
C GLY A 558 1.08 2.26 -19.33
N GLY A 559 0.65 1.05 -19.00
CA GLY A 559 -0.41 0.80 -18.00
C GLY A 559 0.00 1.10 -16.55
N LEU A 560 0.95 2.00 -16.31
CA LEU A 560 1.52 2.27 -14.99
C LEU A 560 0.46 2.60 -13.93
N ARG A 561 0.67 2.19 -12.68
CA ARG A 561 -0.23 2.43 -11.54
C ARG A 561 0.50 2.29 -10.20
N HIS A 562 -0.04 2.91 -9.15
CA HIS A 562 0.41 2.81 -7.76
C HIS A 562 1.85 3.29 -7.55
N LEU A 563 2.01 4.59 -7.31
CA LEU A 563 3.29 5.18 -6.93
C LEU A 563 3.63 4.85 -5.48
N ARG A 564 4.87 4.46 -5.25
CA ARG A 564 5.41 4.33 -3.90
C ARG A 564 6.87 4.75 -3.84
N VAL A 565 7.29 5.33 -2.73
CA VAL A 565 8.71 5.52 -2.42
C VAL A 565 9.18 4.45 -1.47
N GLU A 566 10.35 3.90 -1.77
CA GLU A 566 10.99 2.86 -0.99
C GLU A 566 12.46 3.23 -0.79
N SER A 567 12.91 3.21 0.46
CA SER A 567 14.34 3.34 0.78
C SER A 567 15.02 1.99 0.65
N ARG A 568 16.18 1.95 0.00
CA ARG A 568 17.00 0.76 -0.21
C ARG A 568 18.47 1.09 -0.03
N GLY A 569 19.05 0.64 1.08
CA GLY A 569 20.40 1.06 1.46
C GLY A 569 20.45 2.57 1.64
N GLU A 570 21.38 3.24 0.97
CA GLU A 570 21.48 4.72 0.98
C GLU A 570 20.60 5.39 -0.10
N GLY A 571 20.03 4.63 -1.03
CA GLY A 571 19.26 5.18 -2.16
C GLY A 571 17.74 5.14 -1.96
N ARG A 572 17.02 6.07 -2.58
CA ARG A 572 15.54 6.08 -2.61
C ARG A 572 15.02 5.77 -4.00
N TRP A 573 13.98 4.95 -4.05
CA TRP A 573 13.44 4.38 -5.27
C TRP A 573 11.94 4.66 -5.37
N VAL A 574 11.51 5.04 -6.56
CA VAL A 574 10.10 5.14 -6.94
C VAL A 574 9.69 3.82 -7.56
N GLY A 575 8.75 3.13 -6.92
CA GLY A 575 8.08 1.96 -7.48
C GLY A 575 6.82 2.34 -8.25
N VAL A 576 6.69 1.78 -9.46
CA VAL A 576 5.51 1.89 -10.31
C VAL A 576 5.17 0.51 -10.86
N GLU A 577 3.89 0.16 -10.82
CA GLU A 577 3.44 -1.17 -11.21
C GLU A 577 2.86 -1.16 -12.63
N THR A 578 3.12 -2.24 -13.37
CA THR A 578 2.34 -2.54 -14.59
C THR A 578 1.27 -3.58 -14.26
N PRO A 579 0.05 -3.46 -14.80
CA PRO A 579 -0.96 -4.50 -14.68
C PRO A 579 -0.43 -5.82 -15.27
N PRO A 580 -0.80 -6.96 -14.67
CA PRO A 580 -0.54 -8.24 -15.33
C PRO A 580 -1.22 -8.21 -16.72
N PRO A 581 -0.62 -8.87 -17.73
CA PRO A 581 -1.28 -9.02 -19.01
C PRO A 581 -2.66 -9.63 -18.80
N ALA A 582 -3.66 -9.13 -19.53
CA ALA A 582 -5.00 -9.72 -19.48
C ALA A 582 -4.88 -11.24 -19.70
N PRO A 583 -5.62 -12.09 -18.96
CA PRO A 583 -5.62 -13.51 -19.23
C PRO A 583 -5.96 -13.69 -20.71
N ALA A 584 -5.16 -14.48 -21.42
CA ALA A 584 -5.43 -14.80 -22.82
C ALA A 584 -6.88 -15.27 -22.88
N ALA A 585 -7.70 -14.58 -23.69
CA ALA A 585 -9.09 -14.98 -23.89
C ALA A 585 -9.07 -16.46 -24.25
N ALA A 586 -9.66 -17.30 -23.41
CA ALA A 586 -9.88 -18.70 -23.75
C ALA A 586 -10.57 -18.69 -25.11
N GLY A 587 -9.89 -19.24 -26.13
CA GLY A 587 -10.34 -19.18 -27.50
C GLY A 587 -11.80 -19.59 -27.56
N ALA A 588 -12.64 -18.72 -28.11
CA ALA A 588 -14.00 -19.07 -28.45
C ALA A 588 -13.96 -20.40 -29.23
N PRO A 589 -14.85 -21.36 -28.94
CA PRO A 589 -14.90 -22.59 -29.71
C PRO A 589 -15.08 -22.21 -31.17
N GLY A 590 -14.16 -22.66 -32.02
CA GLY A 590 -14.24 -22.47 -33.46
C GLY A 590 -15.59 -22.97 -33.99
N PRO A 591 -16.09 -22.40 -35.09
CA PRO A 591 -17.38 -22.78 -35.64
C PRO A 591 -17.41 -24.27 -35.98
N PRO A 592 -18.56 -24.95 -35.83
CA PRO A 592 -18.68 -26.37 -36.12
C PRO A 592 -18.34 -26.65 -37.59
N CYS A 593 -17.45 -27.62 -37.78
CA CYS A 593 -17.04 -28.12 -39.08
C CYS A 593 -18.28 -28.67 -39.82
N GLN A 594 -18.64 -28.05 -40.95
CA GLN A 594 -19.70 -28.54 -41.83
C GLN A 594 -19.27 -29.87 -42.44
N GLN A 595 -20.15 -30.87 -42.32
CA GLN A 595 -20.06 -32.12 -43.05
C GLN A 595 -20.39 -31.92 -44.52
N GLY A 596 -19.55 -32.49 -45.39
CA GLY A 596 -19.99 -33.22 -46.58
C GLY A 596 -20.17 -32.43 -47.87
N THR A 597 -19.17 -32.53 -48.75
CA THR A 597 -19.43 -32.70 -50.18
C THR A 597 -18.69 -33.93 -50.68
N ALA A 598 -19.45 -34.78 -51.36
CA ALA A 598 -19.07 -36.03 -51.97
C ALA A 598 -18.19 -35.87 -53.23
N ASN A 599 -17.68 -37.03 -53.69
CA ASN A 599 -17.00 -37.36 -54.96
C ASN A 599 -15.46 -37.31 -54.87
N VAL A 600 -14.71 -38.41 -54.82
CA VAL A 600 -14.53 -39.57 -55.74
C VAL A 600 -13.79 -39.22 -57.05
N MET A 601 -12.69 -39.96 -57.28
CA MET A 601 -11.81 -40.10 -58.47
C MET A 601 -10.83 -38.93 -58.71
N MET A 602 -9.52 -39.13 -58.90
CA MET A 602 -8.69 -40.30 -59.22
C MET A 602 -7.45 -40.38 -58.32
#